data_AF-A0A8J1N073-F1
#
_entry.id   AF-A0A8J1N073-F1
#
_cell.length_a   1.000
_cell.length_b   1.000
_cell.length_c   1.000
_cell.angle_alpha   90.00
_cell.angle_beta   90.00
_cell.angle_gamma   90.00
#
_symmetry.space_group_name_H-M   'P 1'
#
loop_
_entity.id
_entity.type
_entity.pdbx_description
1 polymer ?
#
loop_
_entity_poly.entity_id
_entity_poly.type
_entity_poly.pdbx_seq_one_letter_code
_entity_poly.pdbx_strand_id
1 'polypeptide(L)'
;MTCWGSSSFPPPAMAGWSREAVLLLYRTLLRQGRQLQLTDRDFYTSRVRREFRKHQNLTKLEDKKRQLEKGQFFLRTKLGGLV
;
A
#
# COMPACT_ATOMS: atom_id res chain seq x y z
N MET A 1 1.68 33.63 14.65
CA MET A 1 0.54 32.75 14.32
C MET A 1 0.76 32.21 12.90
N THR A 2 0.86 30.87 12.84
CA THR A 2 0.88 29.95 11.69
C THR A 2 1.87 30.18 10.54
N CYS A 3 3.05 29.59 10.75
CA CYS A 3 3.94 29.08 9.70
C CYS A 3 3.22 27.96 8.93
N TRP A 4 2.99 28.12 7.62
CA TRP A 4 2.71 27.00 6.72
C TRP A 4 4.02 26.65 6.02
N GLY A 5 4.79 25.77 6.67
CA GLY A 5 5.94 25.13 6.07
C GLY A 5 5.50 24.19 4.95
N SER A 6 5.91 24.53 3.74
CA SER A 6 6.33 23.65 2.66
C SER A 6 6.06 22.16 2.91
N SER A 7 4.95 21.67 2.37
CA SER A 7 4.68 20.25 2.20
C SER A 7 5.57 19.71 1.09
N SER A 8 6.87 19.55 1.37
CA SER A 8 7.74 18.70 0.57
C SER A 8 7.36 17.26 0.88
N PHE A 9 6.33 16.76 0.20
CA PHE A 9 6.06 15.32 0.14
C PHE A 9 7.29 14.66 -0.50
N PRO A 10 8.07 13.85 0.23
CA PRO A 10 9.20 13.19 -0.37
C PRO A 10 8.69 12.20 -1.43
N PRO A 11 9.39 12.04 -2.56
CA PRO A 11 9.03 11.04 -3.55
C PRO A 11 9.01 9.65 -2.89
N PRO A 12 8.05 8.78 -3.26
CA PRO A 12 7.75 7.52 -2.57
C PRO A 12 8.86 6.45 -2.64
N ALA A 13 10.03 6.77 -3.19
CA ALA A 13 11.16 5.85 -3.36
C ALA A 13 12.10 5.78 -2.14
N MET A 14 12.04 6.73 -1.19
CA MET A 14 12.93 6.75 -0.02
C MET A 14 12.24 7.17 1.28
N ALA A 15 11.02 6.66 1.51
CA ALA A 15 10.39 6.74 2.82
C ALA A 15 10.62 5.41 3.54
N GLY A 16 11.41 5.42 4.62
CA GLY A 16 11.49 4.28 5.53
C GLY A 16 10.10 3.84 5.98
N TRP A 17 9.98 2.60 6.47
CA TRP A 17 8.71 2.06 6.93
C TRP A 17 7.99 3.06 7.86
N SER A 18 6.82 3.53 7.45
CA SER A 18 5.97 4.43 8.23
C SER A 18 4.53 3.91 8.24
N ARG A 19 3.85 4.10 9.38
CA ARG A 19 2.45 3.68 9.54
C ARG A 19 1.54 4.35 8.51
N GLU A 20 1.80 5.61 8.19
CA GLU A 20 1.05 6.38 7.20
C GLU A 20 1.25 5.82 5.79
N ALA A 21 2.48 5.47 5.40
CA ALA A 21 2.75 4.88 4.10
C ALA A 21 2.02 3.54 3.91
N VAL A 22 1.97 2.70 4.95
CA VAL A 22 1.22 1.43 4.93
C VAL A 22 -0.28 1.70 4.74
N LEU A 23 -0.86 2.63 5.49
CA LEU A 23 -2.28 2.95 5.41
C LEU A 23 -2.66 3.59 4.07
N LEU A 24 -1.79 4.44 3.53
CA LEU A 24 -1.95 5.04 2.21
C LEU A 24 -1.92 3.95 1.13
N LEU A 25 -0.92 3.06 1.16
CA LEU A 25 -0.83 1.93 0.24
C LEU A 25 -2.10 1.05 0.29
N TYR A 26 -2.57 0.71 1.49
CA TYR A 26 -3.79 -0.07 1.68
C TYR A 26 -5.01 0.63 1.06
N ARG A 27 -5.20 1.93 1.32
CA ARG A 27 -6.30 2.71 0.74
C ARG A 27 -6.22 2.78 -0.78
N THR A 28 -5.02 2.95 -1.34
CA THR A 28 -4.82 3.02 -2.79
C THR A 28 -5.12 1.68 -3.47
N LEU A 29 -4.70 0.55 -2.88
CA LEU A 29 -5.02 -0.78 -3.39
C LEU A 29 -6.54 -1.05 -3.43
N LEU A 30 -7.28 -0.62 -2.39
CA LEU A 30 -8.73 -0.76 -2.38
C LEU A 30 -9.42 0.16 -3.40
N ARG A 31 -8.90 1.37 -3.60
CA ARG A 31 -9.42 2.31 -4.62
C ARG A 31 -9.21 1.76 -6.02
N GLN A 32 -8.02 1.23 -6.31
CA GLN A 32 -7.71 0.56 -7.58
C GLN A 32 -8.58 -0.69 -7.79
N GLY A 33 -8.82 -1.47 -6.73
CA GLY A 33 -9.72 -2.63 -6.79
C GLY A 33 -11.17 -2.30 -7.17
N ARG A 34 -11.62 -1.05 -7.03
CA ARG A 34 -12.95 -0.62 -7.51
C ARG A 34 -13.01 -0.45 -9.02
N GLN A 35 -11.87 -0.28 -9.67
CA GLN A 35 -11.76 -0.12 -11.13
C GLN A 35 -11.64 -1.47 -11.86
N LEU A 36 -11.45 -2.57 -11.11
CA LEU A 36 -11.42 -3.93 -11.68
C LEU A 36 -12.80 -4.29 -12.24
N GLN A 37 -12.82 -4.74 -13.50
CA GLN A 37 -14.04 -5.11 -14.21
C GLN A 37 -14.22 -6.63 -14.29
N LEU A 38 -13.12 -7.35 -14.53
CA LEU A 38 -13.18 -8.79 -14.85
C LEU A 38 -13.03 -9.70 -13.62
N THR A 39 -12.56 -9.17 -12.50
CA THR A 39 -12.29 -9.97 -11.29
C THR A 39 -13.32 -9.71 -10.20
N ASP A 40 -13.63 -10.75 -9.43
CA ASP A 40 -14.51 -10.63 -8.27
C ASP A 40 -13.91 -9.66 -7.25
N ARG A 41 -14.60 -8.54 -7.06
CA ARG A 41 -14.17 -7.44 -6.19
C ARG A 41 -14.09 -7.87 -4.73
N ASP A 42 -15.01 -8.72 -4.28
CA ASP A 42 -15.08 -9.15 -2.89
C ASP A 42 -13.96 -10.14 -2.58
N PHE A 43 -13.60 -10.98 -3.54
CA PHE A 43 -12.40 -11.83 -3.50
C PHE A 43 -11.14 -10.98 -3.45
N TYR A 44 -10.98 -9.99 -4.34
CA TYR A 44 -9.81 -9.11 -4.35
C TYR A 44 -9.65 -8.37 -3.01
N THR A 45 -10.72 -7.74 -2.52
CA THR A 45 -10.66 -7.00 -1.24
C THR A 45 -10.41 -7.92 -0.05
N SER A 46 -10.99 -9.12 -0.03
CA SER A 46 -10.74 -10.13 0.99
C SER A 46 -9.28 -10.61 0.97
N ARG A 47 -8.71 -10.79 -0.22
CA ARG A 47 -7.29 -11.16 -0.37
C ARG A 47 -6.35 -10.07 0.13
N VAL A 48 -6.59 -8.82 -0.25
CA VAL A 48 -5.79 -7.67 0.25
C VAL A 48 -5.87 -7.60 1.77
N ARG A 49 -7.08 -7.69 2.36
CA ARG A 49 -7.24 -7.69 3.82
C ARG A 49 -6.48 -8.83 4.51
N ARG A 50 -6.53 -10.04 3.94
CA ARG A 50 -5.84 -11.21 4.48
C ARG A 50 -4.33 -11.06 4.47
N GLU A 51 -3.77 -10.54 3.38
CA GLU A 51 -2.32 -10.28 3.27
C GLU A 51 -1.85 -9.24 4.29
N PHE A 52 -2.57 -8.13 4.45
CA PHE A 52 -2.21 -7.13 5.44
C PHE A 52 -2.33 -7.67 6.87
N ARG A 53 -3.41 -8.40 7.20
CA ARG A 53 -3.59 -9.02 8.53
C ARG A 53 -2.49 -10.02 8.86
N LYS A 54 -2.06 -10.85 7.90
CA LYS A 54 -0.97 -11.82 8.10
C LYS A 54 0.35 -11.16 8.51
N HIS A 55 0.61 -9.95 7.99
CA HIS A 55 1.86 -9.24 8.21
C HIS A 55 1.76 -8.10 9.25
N GLN A 56 0.59 -7.91 9.89
CA GLN A 56 0.39 -6.89 10.93
C GLN A 56 1.28 -7.09 12.16
N ASN A 57 1.54 -8.35 12.51
CA ASN A 57 2.32 -8.72 13.69
C ASN A 57 3.82 -8.91 13.40
N LEU A 58 4.30 -8.47 12.23
CA LEU A 58 5.74 -8.50 11.94
C LEU A 58 6.47 -7.62 12.96
N THR A 59 7.49 -8.18 13.61
CA THR A 59 8.29 -7.47 14.62
C THR A 59 9.53 -6.83 13.99
N LYS A 60 10.16 -7.50 13.03
CA LYS A 60 11.40 -7.05 12.38
C LYS A 60 11.15 -5.91 11.40
N LEU A 61 11.91 -4.82 11.54
CA LEU A 61 11.77 -3.62 10.69
C LEU A 61 12.09 -3.92 9.21
N GLU A 62 13.09 -4.75 8.95
CA GLU A 62 13.48 -5.14 7.59
C GLU A 62 12.38 -5.91 6.85
N ASP A 63 11.70 -6.83 7.54
CA ASP A 63 10.56 -7.55 6.98
C ASP A 63 9.41 -6.59 6.64
N LYS A 64 9.18 -5.59 7.51
CA LYS A 64 8.16 -4.57 7.27
C LYS A 64 8.48 -3.70 6.05
N LYS A 65 9.74 -3.29 5.87
CA LYS A 65 10.20 -2.55 4.69
C LYS A 65 10.00 -3.36 3.42
N ARG A 66 10.46 -4.62 3.42
CA ARG A 66 10.34 -5.52 2.27
C ARG A 66 8.89 -5.75 1.85
N GLN A 67 7.96 -5.89 2.80
CA GLN A 67 6.54 -6.04 2.49
C GLN A 67 5.92 -4.75 1.92
N LEU A 68 6.34 -3.59 2.44
CA LEU A 68 5.90 -2.30 1.93
C LEU A 68 6.37 -2.08 0.50
N GLU A 69 7.64 -2.35 0.20
CA GLU A 69 8.21 -2.30 -1.15
C GLU A 69 7.49 -3.26 -2.10
N LYS A 70 7.23 -4.50 -1.66
CA LYS A 70 6.47 -5.48 -2.45
C LYS A 70 5.09 -4.94 -2.83
N GLY A 71 4.36 -4.35 -1.87
CA GLY A 71 3.04 -3.80 -2.14
C GLY A 71 3.06 -2.55 -3.03
N GLN A 72 4.08 -1.70 -2.90
CA GLN A 72 4.30 -0.58 -3.81
C GLN A 72 4.61 -1.05 -5.24
N PHE A 73 5.44 -2.09 -5.37
CA PHE A 73 5.73 -2.70 -6.66
C PHE A 73 4.47 -3.28 -7.30
N PHE A 74 3.66 -4.01 -6.53
CA PHE A 74 2.37 -4.55 -6.96
C PHE A 74 1.41 -3.45 -7.44
N LEU A 75 1.38 -2.31 -6.76
CA LEU A 75 0.60 -1.16 -7.19
C LEU A 75 1.13 -0.57 -8.52
N ARG A 76 2.46 -0.40 -8.65
CA ARG A 76 3.10 0.12 -9.87
C ARG A 76 2.86 -0.75 -11.09
N THR A 77 2.82 -2.07 -10.92
CA THR A 77 2.59 -3.04 -12.00
C THR A 77 1.11 -3.26 -12.31
N LYS A 78 0.24 -2.30 -11.98
CA LYS A 78 -1.23 -2.39 -12.16
C LYS A 78 -1.78 -3.70 -11.57
N LEU A 79 -1.47 -3.95 -10.30
CA LEU A 79 -1.90 -5.13 -9.55
C LEU A 79 -1.40 -6.45 -10.16
N GLY A 80 -0.26 -6.42 -10.88
CA GLY A 80 0.29 -7.60 -11.57
C GLY A 80 -0.46 -7.97 -12.85
N GLY A 81 -1.11 -7.00 -13.50
CA GLY A 81 -1.88 -7.22 -14.73
C GLY A 81 -3.31 -7.69 -14.49
N LEU A 82 -3.89 -7.43 -13.32
CA LEU A 82 -5.33 -7.57 -13.12
C LEU A 82 -6.02 -6.46 -13.92
N VAL A 83 -6.62 -6.82 -15.05
CA VAL A 83 -7.45 -5.98 -15.92
C VAL A 83 -8.92 -6.18 -15.56
#